data_AF-A0A3N5QXL6-F1
#
_entry.id   AF-A0A3N5QXL6-F1
#
_cell.length_a   1.000
_cell.length_b   1.000
_cell.length_c   1.000
_cell.angle_alpha   90.00
_cell.angle_beta   90.00
_cell.angle_gamma   90.00
#
_symmetry.space_group_name_H-M   'P 1'
#
loop_
_entity.id
_entity.type
_entity.pdbx_description
1 polymer ?
#
loop_
_entity_poly.entity_id
_entity_poly.type
_entity_poly.pdbx_seq_one_letter_code
_entity_poly.pdbx_strand_id
1 'polypeptide(L)'
;HKLIDAQDMASLKAKILASGLSLSQLVSTAWASAFTFRGSDKRGGANGARIRLAPQKDWEVNQPADLAKTLNTLEEIRSAFNRAASGNKKISLADLIILAGCAGVEQAAKNAGHDVTIPFAPGRMDASQEQTDVASFAVLEPVADGFRNYLKTQYAVSAEERLVDRAQLLTLTAPEMTVLIGGMRVLNTNFGQTRHGVFTRKPETLTNDFFVNLLDMATEWKPISDAKDVFEGRDRKTGAVKWTATRVDLIFGSNSQLRALAEVYASADAQQKFVRDFTAAWTKVMNLDRFDLAWS
;
A
#
# COMPACT_ATOMS: atom_id res chain seq x y z
N HIS A 1 -12.42 -24.98 8.44
CA HIS A 1 -11.19 -25.78 8.21
C HIS A 1 -10.15 -25.36 9.24
N LYS A 2 -9.08 -26.13 9.45
CA LYS A 2 -8.00 -25.69 10.34
C LYS A 2 -7.27 -24.51 9.70
N LEU A 3 -6.95 -23.47 10.48
CA LEU A 3 -6.15 -22.34 10.02
C LEU A 3 -4.67 -22.71 9.98
N ILE A 4 -3.92 -21.96 9.17
CA ILE A 4 -2.47 -22.08 9.09
C ILE A 4 -1.79 -21.63 10.39
N ASP A 5 -0.62 -22.19 10.69
CA ASP A 5 0.23 -21.81 11.81
C ASP A 5 1.48 -21.02 11.37
N ALA A 6 2.35 -20.68 12.31
CA ALA A 6 3.55 -19.88 12.04
C ALA A 6 4.53 -20.53 11.05
N GLN A 7 4.64 -21.87 11.06
CA GLN A 7 5.54 -22.58 10.16
C GLN A 7 4.99 -22.56 8.74
N ASP A 8 3.68 -22.74 8.57
CA ASP A 8 3.04 -22.61 7.27
C ASP A 8 3.19 -21.19 6.72
N MET A 9 2.98 -20.17 7.55
CA MET A 9 3.11 -18.77 7.17
C MET A 9 4.52 -18.48 6.65
N ALA A 10 5.56 -18.92 7.36
CA ALA A 10 6.95 -18.75 6.92
C ALA A 10 7.21 -19.45 5.57
N SER A 11 6.72 -20.69 5.41
CA SER A 11 6.84 -21.46 4.17
C SER A 11 6.14 -20.80 2.99
N LEU A 12 4.92 -20.30 3.20
CA LEU A 12 4.15 -19.60 2.17
C LEU A 12 4.79 -18.28 1.78
N LYS A 13 5.28 -17.47 2.74
CA LYS A 13 6.02 -16.23 2.43
C LYS A 13 7.25 -16.52 1.57
N ALA A 14 8.03 -17.56 1.89
CA ALA A 14 9.17 -17.96 1.09
C ALA A 14 8.78 -18.35 -0.35
N LYS A 15 7.69 -19.12 -0.52
CA LYS A 15 7.17 -19.47 -1.85
C LYS A 15 6.68 -18.26 -2.64
N ILE A 16 6.01 -17.31 -1.98
CA ILE A 16 5.55 -16.07 -2.60
C ILE A 16 6.75 -15.25 -3.10
N LEU A 17 7.78 -15.07 -2.28
CA LEU A 17 8.99 -14.33 -2.67
C LEU A 17 9.76 -15.03 -3.80
N ALA A 18 9.67 -16.36 -3.90
CA ALA A 18 10.28 -17.14 -4.98
C ALA A 18 9.41 -17.21 -6.26
N SER A 19 8.22 -16.63 -6.27
CA SER A 19 7.25 -16.77 -7.39
C SER A 19 7.58 -15.93 -8.63
N GLY A 20 8.53 -15.00 -8.52
CA GLY A 20 8.86 -14.04 -9.58
C GLY A 20 7.97 -12.78 -9.62
N LEU A 21 7.01 -12.65 -8.70
CA LEU A 21 6.30 -11.40 -8.46
C LEU A 21 7.24 -10.38 -7.80
N SER A 22 7.20 -9.11 -8.25
CA SER A 22 7.99 -8.04 -7.63
C SER A 22 7.42 -7.61 -6.28
N LEU A 23 8.23 -6.99 -5.42
CA LEU A 23 7.74 -6.52 -4.11
C LEU A 23 6.63 -5.47 -4.28
N SER A 24 6.77 -4.58 -5.27
CA SER A 24 5.72 -3.62 -5.65
C SER A 24 4.40 -4.32 -6.01
N GLN A 25 4.41 -5.44 -6.75
CA GLN A 25 3.18 -6.18 -7.09
C GLN A 25 2.51 -6.76 -5.85
N LEU A 26 3.30 -7.35 -4.94
CA LEU A 26 2.80 -7.94 -3.69
C LEU A 26 2.17 -6.88 -2.79
N VAL A 27 2.86 -5.76 -2.58
CA VAL A 27 2.41 -4.65 -1.74
C VAL A 27 1.21 -3.94 -2.38
N SER A 28 1.26 -3.64 -3.68
CA SER A 28 0.16 -2.99 -4.42
C SER A 28 -1.13 -3.82 -4.37
N THR A 29 -1.04 -5.15 -4.51
CA THR A 29 -2.21 -6.04 -4.48
C THR A 29 -2.84 -6.13 -3.09
N ALA A 30 -2.02 -6.27 -2.05
CA ALA A 30 -2.49 -6.26 -0.68
C ALA A 30 -3.13 -4.92 -0.29
N TRP A 31 -2.48 -3.81 -0.69
CA TRP A 31 -3.03 -2.46 -0.51
C TRP A 31 -4.37 -2.31 -1.21
N ALA A 32 -4.45 -2.63 -2.50
CA ALA A 32 -5.69 -2.54 -3.27
C ALA A 32 -6.85 -3.31 -2.61
N SER A 33 -6.55 -4.48 -2.02
CA SER A 33 -7.55 -5.29 -1.34
C SER A 33 -8.03 -4.65 -0.04
N ALA A 34 -7.10 -4.23 0.83
CA ALA A 34 -7.44 -3.67 2.15
C ALA A 34 -7.96 -2.23 2.08
N PHE A 35 -7.48 -1.45 1.11
CA PHE A 35 -7.77 -0.03 0.96
C PHE A 35 -9.26 0.23 0.93
N THR A 36 -10.07 -0.60 0.28
CA THR A 36 -11.53 -0.40 0.14
C THR A 36 -12.29 -0.21 1.45
N PHE A 37 -11.70 -0.56 2.60
CA PHE A 37 -12.30 -0.31 3.90
C PHE A 37 -12.63 1.17 4.12
N ARG A 38 -13.75 1.43 4.81
CA ARG A 38 -14.06 2.74 5.39
C ARG A 38 -14.69 2.60 6.76
N GLY A 39 -14.14 3.30 7.75
CA GLY A 39 -14.60 3.27 9.14
C GLY A 39 -15.97 3.90 9.38
N SER A 40 -16.46 4.71 8.42
CA SER A 40 -17.76 5.39 8.50
C SER A 40 -18.93 4.42 8.60
N ASP A 41 -18.97 3.38 7.74
CA ASP A 41 -20.00 2.33 7.76
C ASP A 41 -19.43 0.91 7.83
N LYS A 42 -18.11 0.79 8.04
CA LYS A 42 -17.37 -0.48 8.21
C LYS A 42 -17.45 -1.40 6.98
N ARG A 43 -17.76 -0.88 5.80
CA ARG A 43 -17.73 -1.63 4.54
C ARG A 43 -16.33 -1.68 3.95
N GLY A 44 -16.11 -2.66 3.07
CA GLY A 44 -14.83 -2.88 2.38
C GLY A 44 -13.85 -3.67 3.23
N GLY A 45 -12.58 -3.66 2.82
CA GLY A 45 -11.50 -4.42 3.44
C GLY A 45 -11.10 -5.66 2.64
N ALA A 46 -10.09 -6.36 3.14
CA ALA A 46 -9.48 -7.50 2.46
C ALA A 46 -10.22 -8.82 2.67
N ASN A 47 -10.98 -8.96 3.75
CA ASN A 47 -11.78 -10.14 4.05
C ASN A 47 -12.87 -10.33 2.98
N GLY A 48 -13.01 -11.57 2.51
CA GLY A 48 -13.81 -11.93 1.35
C GLY A 48 -13.02 -12.02 0.04
N ALA A 49 -11.79 -11.49 -0.03
CA ALA A 49 -10.99 -11.39 -1.26
C ALA A 49 -11.81 -10.86 -2.45
N ARG A 50 -12.66 -9.86 -2.21
CA ARG A 50 -13.55 -9.30 -3.24
C ARG A 50 -12.81 -8.55 -4.33
N ILE A 51 -11.54 -8.25 -4.13
CA ILE A 51 -10.65 -7.73 -5.17
C ILE A 51 -10.58 -8.62 -6.42
N ARG A 52 -10.81 -9.95 -6.28
CA ARG A 52 -10.84 -10.89 -7.41
C ARG A 52 -12.21 -10.97 -8.12
N LEU A 53 -13.22 -10.28 -7.59
CA LEU A 53 -14.61 -10.36 -8.04
C LEU A 53 -15.02 -9.05 -8.72
N ALA A 54 -16.12 -9.09 -9.47
CA ALA A 54 -16.74 -7.87 -9.98
C ALA A 54 -17.37 -7.07 -8.81
N PRO A 55 -17.24 -5.73 -8.78
CA PRO A 55 -16.60 -4.90 -9.82
C PRO A 55 -15.09 -4.63 -9.58
N GLN A 56 -14.54 -4.99 -8.42
CA GLN A 56 -13.21 -4.53 -8.00
C GLN A 56 -12.06 -4.96 -8.92
N LYS A 57 -12.17 -6.16 -9.50
CA LYS A 57 -11.15 -6.69 -10.42
C LYS A 57 -11.02 -5.86 -11.71
N ASP A 58 -12.05 -5.08 -12.04
CA ASP A 58 -12.15 -4.29 -13.28
C ASP A 58 -11.94 -2.79 -13.04
N TRP A 59 -11.76 -2.35 -11.80
CA TRP A 59 -11.48 -0.94 -11.49
C TRP A 59 -10.12 -0.51 -12.04
N GLU A 60 -10.10 0.63 -12.73
CA GLU A 60 -8.89 1.19 -13.35
C GLU A 60 -7.74 1.24 -12.35
N VAL A 61 -7.96 1.86 -11.19
CA VAL A 61 -6.98 2.02 -10.10
C VAL A 61 -6.31 0.71 -9.65
N ASN A 62 -6.96 -0.43 -9.85
CA ASN A 62 -6.44 -1.74 -9.48
C ASN A 62 -5.60 -2.39 -10.58
N GLN A 63 -5.46 -1.76 -11.75
CA GLN A 63 -4.66 -2.24 -12.89
C GLN A 63 -5.02 -3.69 -13.26
N PRO A 64 -6.21 -3.93 -13.84
CA PRO A 64 -6.81 -5.26 -13.96
C PRO A 64 -5.89 -6.35 -14.53
N ALA A 65 -5.05 -6.03 -15.52
CA ALA A 65 -4.10 -6.98 -16.10
C ALA A 65 -3.00 -7.41 -15.10
N ASP A 66 -2.39 -6.45 -14.40
CA ASP A 66 -1.36 -6.72 -13.39
C ASP A 66 -1.93 -7.41 -12.16
N LEU A 67 -3.14 -7.01 -11.76
CA LEU A 67 -3.88 -7.65 -10.68
C LEU A 67 -4.18 -9.11 -11.04
N ALA A 68 -4.71 -9.39 -12.23
CA ALA A 68 -5.02 -10.75 -12.67
C ALA A 68 -3.77 -11.64 -12.68
N LYS A 69 -2.64 -11.14 -13.18
CA LYS A 69 -1.35 -11.86 -13.13
C LYS A 69 -0.95 -12.23 -11.70
N THR A 70 -1.05 -11.27 -10.78
CA THR A 70 -0.69 -11.48 -9.37
C THR A 70 -1.64 -12.47 -8.70
N LEU A 71 -2.95 -12.31 -8.87
CA LEU A 71 -3.95 -13.19 -8.30
C LEU A 71 -3.85 -14.62 -8.83
N ASN A 72 -3.58 -14.82 -10.12
CA ASN A 72 -3.37 -16.15 -10.70
C ASN A 72 -2.17 -16.86 -10.05
N THR A 73 -1.05 -16.16 -9.90
CA THR A 73 0.16 -16.70 -9.26
C THR A 73 -0.12 -17.07 -7.79
N LEU A 74 -0.81 -16.20 -7.05
CA LEU A 74 -1.21 -16.48 -5.67
C LEU A 74 -2.19 -17.66 -5.60
N GLU A 75 -3.13 -17.78 -6.54
CA GLU A 75 -4.07 -18.90 -6.60
C GLU A 75 -3.36 -20.24 -6.84
N GLU A 76 -2.33 -20.27 -7.69
CA GLU A 76 -1.50 -21.46 -7.91
C GLU A 76 -0.78 -21.89 -6.61
N ILE A 77 -0.20 -20.92 -5.89
CA ILE A 77 0.45 -21.16 -4.59
C ILE A 77 -0.59 -21.68 -3.56
N ARG A 78 -1.76 -21.03 -3.48
CA ARG A 78 -2.87 -21.44 -2.61
C ARG A 78 -3.29 -22.88 -2.89
N SER A 79 -3.53 -23.17 -4.17
CA SER A 79 -3.98 -24.46 -4.66
C SER A 79 -2.95 -25.57 -4.38
N ALA A 80 -1.66 -25.29 -4.60
CA ALA A 80 -0.58 -26.21 -4.28
C ALA A 80 -0.50 -26.49 -2.77
N PHE A 81 -0.57 -25.45 -1.92
CA PHE A 81 -0.58 -25.61 -0.47
C PHE A 81 -1.80 -26.42 0.01
N ASN A 82 -3.01 -26.05 -0.42
CA ASN A 82 -4.25 -26.67 0.02
C ASN A 82 -4.37 -28.15 -0.41
N ARG A 83 -3.74 -28.56 -1.52
CA ARG A 83 -3.67 -29.98 -1.93
C ARG A 83 -2.66 -30.79 -1.11
N ALA A 84 -1.54 -30.18 -0.75
CA ALA A 84 -0.46 -30.85 0.00
C ALA A 84 -0.70 -30.87 1.51
N ALA A 85 -1.51 -29.96 2.04
CA ALA A 85 -1.73 -29.82 3.47
C ALA A 85 -2.51 -31.02 4.05
N SER A 86 -1.98 -31.60 5.12
CA SER A 86 -2.65 -32.64 5.91
C SER A 86 -3.57 -32.06 6.99
N GLY A 87 -4.51 -32.86 7.49
CA GLY A 87 -5.33 -32.48 8.66
C GLY A 87 -6.39 -31.41 8.39
N ASN A 88 -6.93 -31.36 7.16
CA ASN A 88 -7.95 -30.40 6.74
C ASN A 88 -7.54 -28.93 6.97
N LYS A 89 -6.23 -28.65 6.91
CA LYS A 89 -5.66 -27.31 6.98
C LYS A 89 -5.74 -26.67 5.60
N LYS A 90 -6.20 -25.42 5.53
CA LYS A 90 -6.31 -24.66 4.29
C LYS A 90 -6.03 -23.18 4.55
N ILE A 91 -5.59 -22.47 3.51
CA ILE A 91 -5.53 -21.01 3.46
C ILE A 91 -6.50 -20.48 2.41
N SER A 92 -7.18 -19.38 2.74
CA SER A 92 -8.00 -18.62 1.79
C SER A 92 -7.12 -17.75 0.88
N LEU A 93 -7.67 -17.30 -0.24
CA LEU A 93 -6.98 -16.32 -1.08
C LEU A 93 -6.92 -14.96 -0.39
N ALA A 94 -7.94 -14.60 0.39
CA ALA A 94 -7.95 -13.37 1.20
C ALA A 94 -6.77 -13.29 2.18
N ASP A 95 -6.49 -14.37 2.91
CA ASP A 95 -5.31 -14.44 3.78
C ASP A 95 -4.01 -14.44 2.96
N LEU A 96 -3.98 -15.16 1.84
CA LEU A 96 -2.76 -15.25 1.02
C LEU A 96 -2.37 -13.90 0.39
N ILE A 97 -3.34 -13.09 -0.05
CA ILE A 97 -3.11 -11.72 -0.58
C ILE A 97 -2.44 -10.85 0.50
N ILE A 98 -2.93 -10.90 1.74
CA ILE A 98 -2.37 -10.10 2.83
C ILE A 98 -1.02 -10.64 3.28
N LEU A 99 -0.86 -11.97 3.34
CA LEU A 99 0.41 -12.62 3.67
C LEU A 99 1.49 -12.27 2.63
N ALA A 100 1.11 -12.19 1.35
CA ALA A 100 1.96 -11.77 0.25
C ALA A 100 2.43 -10.31 0.41
N GLY A 101 1.50 -9.40 0.73
CA GLY A 101 1.85 -8.02 1.06
C GLY A 101 2.82 -7.92 2.24
N CYS A 102 2.57 -8.68 3.33
CA CYS A 102 3.49 -8.74 4.47
C CYS A 102 4.88 -9.25 4.06
N ALA A 103 4.96 -10.31 3.26
CA ALA A 103 6.25 -10.81 2.74
C ALA A 103 6.98 -9.74 1.92
N GLY A 104 6.24 -8.99 1.09
CA GLY A 104 6.78 -7.90 0.29
C GLY A 104 7.40 -6.80 1.14
N VAL A 105 6.69 -6.34 2.18
CA VAL A 105 7.20 -5.30 3.09
C VAL A 105 8.37 -5.82 3.95
N GLU A 106 8.30 -7.04 4.47
CA GLU A 106 9.40 -7.66 5.23
C GLU A 106 10.67 -7.77 4.39
N GLN A 107 10.55 -8.20 3.13
CA GLN A 107 11.68 -8.28 2.22
C GLN A 107 12.22 -6.88 1.87
N ALA A 108 11.36 -5.88 1.69
CA ALA A 108 11.80 -4.50 1.43
C ALA A 108 12.51 -3.88 2.63
N ALA A 109 12.09 -4.18 3.86
CA ALA A 109 12.79 -3.80 5.08
C ALA A 109 14.15 -4.51 5.19
N LYS A 110 14.20 -5.81 4.85
CA LYS A 110 15.45 -6.57 4.80
C LYS A 110 16.44 -6.01 3.78
N ASN A 111 15.95 -5.57 2.60
CA ASN A 111 16.77 -4.87 1.60
C ASN A 111 17.40 -3.58 2.16
N ALA A 112 16.74 -2.94 3.14
CA ALA A 112 17.24 -1.75 3.85
C ALA A 112 18.11 -2.10 5.07
N GLY A 113 18.40 -3.38 5.31
CA GLY A 113 19.20 -3.85 6.45
C GLY A 113 18.43 -4.00 7.76
N HIS A 114 17.10 -4.11 7.70
CA HIS A 114 16.25 -4.29 8.87
C HIS A 114 15.49 -5.62 8.83
N ASP A 115 15.80 -6.50 9.77
CA ASP A 115 15.00 -7.71 9.98
C ASP A 115 13.76 -7.37 10.80
N VAL A 116 12.60 -7.41 10.14
CA VAL A 116 11.29 -7.18 10.76
C VAL A 116 10.36 -8.35 10.46
N THR A 117 9.44 -8.61 11.38
CA THR A 117 8.34 -9.54 11.16
C THR A 117 7.04 -8.78 11.37
N ILE A 118 6.20 -8.75 10.34
CA ILE A 118 4.90 -8.11 10.37
C ILE A 118 3.91 -9.08 10.99
N PRO A 119 3.19 -8.67 12.06
CA PRO A 119 2.14 -9.47 12.64
C PRO A 119 1.09 -9.84 11.57
N PHE A 120 0.79 -11.13 11.47
CA PHE A 120 -0.23 -11.64 10.58
C PHE A 120 -1.18 -12.55 11.36
N ALA A 121 -2.48 -12.28 11.25
CA ALA A 121 -3.53 -13.11 11.79
C ALA A 121 -4.27 -13.81 10.64
N PRO A 122 -4.26 -15.16 10.54
CA PRO A 122 -5.11 -15.87 9.59
C PRO A 122 -6.59 -15.79 10.01
N GLY A 123 -7.48 -16.27 9.15
CA GLY A 123 -8.91 -16.37 9.40
C GLY A 123 -9.78 -15.58 8.43
N ARG A 124 -9.20 -14.81 7.50
CA ARG A 124 -10.01 -14.24 6.40
C ARG A 124 -10.55 -15.36 5.53
N MET A 125 -11.72 -15.14 4.95
CA MET A 125 -12.39 -16.12 4.09
C MET A 125 -12.61 -15.54 2.70
N ASP A 126 -12.92 -16.42 1.73
CA ASP A 126 -13.19 -16.03 0.36
C ASP A 126 -14.72 -15.98 0.12
N ALA A 127 -15.25 -14.79 -0.19
CA ALA A 127 -16.64 -14.62 -0.59
C ALA A 127 -16.85 -15.04 -2.04
N SER A 128 -18.06 -15.45 -2.41
CA SER A 128 -18.41 -15.73 -3.81
C SER A 128 -18.97 -14.51 -4.55
N GLN A 129 -19.12 -14.61 -5.88
CA GLN A 129 -19.72 -13.54 -6.68
C GLN A 129 -21.20 -13.35 -6.34
N GLU A 130 -21.92 -14.43 -6.04
CA GLU A 130 -23.34 -14.43 -5.64
C GLU A 130 -23.54 -13.75 -4.28
N GLN A 131 -22.51 -13.76 -3.43
CA GLN A 131 -22.47 -13.06 -2.14
C GLN A 131 -21.98 -11.60 -2.25
N THR A 132 -21.93 -11.06 -3.47
CA THR A 132 -21.39 -9.73 -3.75
C THR A 132 -22.33 -8.95 -4.67
N ASP A 133 -23.06 -8.00 -4.07
CA ASP A 133 -23.87 -7.02 -4.81
C ASP A 133 -22.97 -6.00 -5.52
N VAL A 134 -22.83 -6.17 -6.83
CA VAL A 134 -21.98 -5.33 -7.68
C VAL A 134 -22.33 -3.85 -7.59
N ALA A 135 -23.63 -3.51 -7.59
CA ALA A 135 -24.09 -2.12 -7.55
C ALA A 135 -23.74 -1.47 -6.21
N SER A 136 -23.92 -2.22 -5.12
CA SER A 136 -23.55 -1.75 -3.79
C SER A 136 -22.05 -1.51 -3.65
N PHE A 137 -21.20 -2.31 -4.32
CA PHE A 137 -19.74 -2.13 -4.28
C PHE A 137 -19.22 -0.95 -5.11
N ALA A 138 -20.00 -0.42 -6.06
CA ALA A 138 -19.57 0.69 -6.92
C ALA A 138 -19.16 1.95 -6.12
N VAL A 139 -19.84 2.24 -4.99
CA VAL A 139 -19.51 3.40 -4.13
C VAL A 139 -18.20 3.25 -3.36
N LEU A 140 -17.57 2.08 -3.42
CA LEU A 140 -16.25 1.81 -2.83
C LEU A 140 -15.12 1.95 -3.86
N GLU A 141 -15.44 2.18 -5.15
CA GLU A 141 -14.43 2.47 -6.16
C GLU A 141 -13.73 3.79 -5.78
N PRO A 142 -12.40 3.76 -5.55
CA PRO A 142 -11.71 4.97 -5.17
C PRO A 142 -11.51 5.86 -6.39
N VAL A 143 -12.07 7.05 -6.31
CA VAL A 143 -11.86 8.12 -7.30
C VAL A 143 -10.53 8.85 -7.11
N ALA A 144 -9.95 8.73 -5.91
CA ALA A 144 -8.65 9.25 -5.53
C ALA A 144 -7.98 8.26 -4.57
N ASP A 145 -6.70 7.99 -4.79
CA ASP A 145 -5.85 7.22 -3.90
C ASP A 145 -4.46 7.83 -3.85
N GLY A 146 -4.27 8.79 -2.93
CA GLY A 146 -2.98 9.45 -2.75
C GLY A 146 -1.85 8.50 -2.33
N PHE A 147 -2.18 7.36 -1.70
CA PHE A 147 -1.18 6.35 -1.32
C PHE A 147 -0.60 5.63 -2.55
N ARG A 148 -1.40 5.47 -3.62
CA ARG A 148 -0.92 5.01 -4.94
C ARG A 148 -0.70 6.15 -5.95
N ASN A 149 -0.71 7.41 -5.51
CA ASN A 149 -0.57 8.61 -6.35
C ASN A 149 -1.56 8.62 -7.55
N TYR A 150 -2.80 8.20 -7.30
CA TYR A 150 -3.85 8.07 -8.30
C TYR A 150 -4.96 9.10 -8.12
N LEU A 151 -5.41 9.65 -9.23
CA LEU A 151 -6.61 10.48 -9.33
C LEU A 151 -7.32 10.13 -10.63
N LYS A 152 -8.59 9.70 -10.55
CA LYS A 152 -9.35 9.21 -11.71
C LYS A 152 -9.62 10.30 -12.75
N THR A 153 -9.84 11.52 -12.30
CA THR A 153 -10.00 12.71 -13.14
C THR A 153 -9.74 13.97 -12.31
N GLN A 154 -9.71 15.14 -12.93
CA GLN A 154 -9.66 16.39 -12.19
C GLN A 154 -10.97 16.64 -11.44
N TYR A 155 -10.85 17.07 -10.18
CA TYR A 155 -11.98 17.39 -9.31
C TYR A 155 -11.85 18.83 -8.79
N ALA A 156 -12.97 19.41 -8.35
CA ALA A 156 -12.96 20.74 -7.71
C ALA A 156 -12.24 20.75 -6.35
N VAL A 157 -12.26 19.62 -5.63
CA VAL A 157 -11.55 19.43 -4.36
C VAL A 157 -10.11 19.01 -4.66
N SER A 158 -9.14 19.59 -3.95
CA SER A 158 -7.72 19.33 -4.18
C SER A 158 -7.33 17.88 -3.84
N ALA A 159 -6.23 17.40 -4.44
CA ALA A 159 -5.78 16.02 -4.25
C ALA A 159 -5.33 15.76 -2.80
N GLU A 160 -4.75 16.75 -2.12
CA GLU A 160 -4.35 16.66 -0.72
C GLU A 160 -5.55 16.64 0.25
N GLU A 161 -6.64 17.35 -0.05
CA GLU A 161 -7.88 17.25 0.73
C GLU A 161 -8.50 15.85 0.59
N ARG A 162 -8.49 15.30 -0.63
CA ARG A 162 -8.92 13.91 -0.88
C ARG A 162 -8.04 12.88 -0.17
N LEU A 163 -6.73 13.13 -0.07
CA LEU A 163 -5.82 12.28 0.72
C LEU A 163 -6.24 12.26 2.20
N VAL A 164 -6.52 13.43 2.79
CA VAL A 164 -6.91 13.54 4.20
C VAL A 164 -8.27 12.90 4.45
N ASP A 165 -9.26 13.15 3.58
CA ASP A 165 -10.57 12.47 3.61
C ASP A 165 -10.40 10.95 3.58
N ARG A 166 -9.53 10.46 2.70
CA ARG A 166 -9.27 9.04 2.59
C ARG A 166 -8.57 8.46 3.82
N ALA A 167 -7.59 9.18 4.37
CA ALA A 167 -6.91 8.78 5.60
C ALA A 167 -7.89 8.69 6.77
N GLN A 168 -8.85 9.61 6.86
CA GLN A 168 -9.92 9.59 7.85
C GLN A 168 -10.79 8.33 7.71
N LEU A 169 -11.19 7.95 6.49
CA LEU A 169 -11.95 6.73 6.25
C LEU A 169 -11.15 5.47 6.62
N LEU A 170 -9.82 5.49 6.46
CA LEU A 170 -8.93 4.42 6.91
C LEU A 170 -8.59 4.48 8.41
N THR A 171 -9.20 5.40 9.16
CA THR A 171 -8.98 5.63 10.59
C THR A 171 -7.52 5.99 10.94
N LEU A 172 -6.79 6.55 9.97
CA LEU A 172 -5.39 6.92 10.13
C LEU A 172 -5.24 8.27 10.80
N THR A 173 -4.26 8.36 11.68
CA THR A 173 -3.74 9.63 12.21
C THR A 173 -2.81 10.30 11.19
N ALA A 174 -2.53 11.59 11.35
CA ALA A 174 -1.59 12.29 10.48
C ALA A 174 -0.17 11.65 10.45
N PRO A 175 0.41 11.19 11.58
CA PRO A 175 1.67 10.45 11.56
C PRO A 175 1.61 9.11 10.80
N GLU A 176 0.52 8.35 10.94
CA GLU A 176 0.32 7.09 10.22
C GLU A 176 0.13 7.31 8.71
N MET A 177 -0.63 8.34 8.33
CA MET A 177 -0.76 8.77 6.94
C MET A 177 0.60 9.16 6.35
N THR A 178 1.38 9.95 7.10
CA THR A 178 2.71 10.41 6.70
C THR A 178 3.64 9.24 6.43
N VAL A 179 3.77 8.32 7.41
CA VAL A 179 4.69 7.18 7.27
C VAL A 179 4.27 6.25 6.13
N LEU A 180 2.96 6.02 5.96
CA LEU A 180 2.44 5.22 4.85
C LEU A 180 2.75 5.84 3.49
N ILE A 181 2.56 7.15 3.31
CA ILE A 181 2.90 7.82 2.04
C ILE A 181 4.38 7.64 1.72
N GLY A 182 5.28 7.95 2.68
CA GLY A 182 6.72 7.83 2.46
C GLY A 182 7.15 6.41 2.08
N GLY A 183 6.63 5.40 2.80
CA GLY A 183 6.94 4.01 2.51
C GLY A 183 6.36 3.51 1.19
N MET A 184 5.10 3.81 0.90
CA MET A 184 4.45 3.40 -0.37
C MET A 184 5.19 3.96 -1.59
N ARG A 185 5.70 5.20 -1.50
CA ARG A 185 6.52 5.80 -2.58
C ARG A 185 7.80 5.02 -2.85
N VAL A 186 8.58 4.70 -1.81
CA VAL A 186 9.85 3.96 -2.00
C VAL A 186 9.63 2.49 -2.36
N LEU A 187 8.48 1.92 -1.99
CA LEU A 187 8.04 0.59 -2.42
C LEU A 187 7.51 0.57 -3.87
N ASN A 188 7.49 1.73 -4.55
CA ASN A 188 7.14 1.87 -5.96
C ASN A 188 5.74 1.31 -6.29
N THR A 189 4.77 1.60 -5.42
CA THR A 189 3.38 1.10 -5.54
C THR A 189 2.44 2.07 -6.27
N ASN A 190 3.00 3.06 -6.97
CA ASN A 190 2.19 4.04 -7.68
C ASN A 190 1.38 3.37 -8.80
N PHE A 191 0.17 3.88 -9.02
CA PHE A 191 -0.63 3.54 -10.19
C PHE A 191 0.14 3.82 -11.47
N GLY A 192 0.12 2.87 -12.42
CA GLY A 192 0.84 2.93 -13.70
C GLY A 192 2.37 3.01 -13.55
N GLN A 193 2.91 2.64 -12.38
CA GLN A 193 4.34 2.74 -12.05
C GLN A 193 4.92 4.14 -12.33
N THR A 194 4.09 5.17 -12.17
CA THR A 194 4.52 6.57 -12.32
C THR A 194 5.63 6.90 -11.32
N ARG A 195 6.54 7.79 -11.72
CA ARG A 195 7.69 8.19 -10.88
C ARG A 195 7.38 9.32 -9.89
N HIS A 196 6.15 9.82 -9.88
CA HIS A 196 5.76 10.92 -9.02
C HIS A 196 5.91 10.55 -7.53
N GLY A 197 6.71 11.32 -6.80
CA GLY A 197 6.95 11.07 -5.39
C GLY A 197 7.93 9.94 -5.08
N VAL A 198 8.42 9.18 -6.07
CA VAL A 198 9.37 8.08 -5.85
C VAL A 198 10.78 8.65 -5.69
N PHE A 199 11.00 9.37 -4.59
CA PHE A 199 12.26 10.06 -4.30
C PHE A 199 13.29 9.10 -3.69
N THR A 200 13.63 8.07 -4.44
CA THR A 200 14.68 7.12 -4.07
C THR A 200 15.38 6.60 -5.33
N ARG A 201 16.63 6.19 -5.18
CA ARG A 201 17.38 5.46 -6.20
C ARG A 201 17.36 3.95 -6.00
N LYS A 202 16.74 3.48 -4.91
CA LYS A 202 16.60 2.07 -4.55
C LYS A 202 15.13 1.71 -4.34
N PRO A 203 14.30 1.72 -5.40
CA PRO A 203 12.92 1.23 -5.31
C PRO A 203 12.87 -0.17 -4.68
N GLU A 204 11.74 -0.49 -4.03
CA GLU A 204 11.54 -1.76 -3.32
C GLU A 204 12.53 -1.97 -2.14
N THR A 205 13.06 -0.88 -1.59
CA THR A 205 13.87 -0.85 -0.36
C THR A 205 13.23 0.14 0.64
N LEU A 206 12.78 -0.36 1.79
CA LEU A 206 11.98 0.42 2.74
C LEU A 206 12.88 1.38 3.54
N THR A 207 13.04 2.60 3.02
CA THR A 207 13.88 3.66 3.58
C THR A 207 13.09 4.95 3.77
N ASN A 208 13.61 5.84 4.62
CA ASN A 208 13.09 7.19 4.78
C ASN A 208 13.51 8.16 3.65
N ASP A 209 14.02 7.64 2.53
CA ASP A 209 14.50 8.41 1.36
C ASP A 209 13.47 9.43 0.86
N PHE A 210 12.18 9.10 0.90
CA PHE A 210 11.11 10.03 0.52
C PHE A 210 11.22 11.36 1.27
N PHE A 211 11.36 11.32 2.60
CA PHE A 211 11.39 12.52 3.43
C PHE A 211 12.75 13.23 3.32
N VAL A 212 13.85 12.48 3.29
CA VAL A 212 15.20 13.04 3.14
C VAL A 212 15.30 13.86 1.85
N ASN A 213 14.82 13.31 0.73
CA ASN A 213 14.88 13.98 -0.56
C ASN A 213 13.82 15.08 -0.74
N LEU A 214 12.64 14.93 -0.12
CA LEU A 214 11.61 15.97 -0.13
C LEU A 214 12.08 17.24 0.59
N LEU A 215 12.77 17.08 1.72
CA LEU A 215 13.22 18.19 2.57
C LEU A 215 14.61 18.73 2.20
N ASP A 216 15.26 18.16 1.18
CA ASP A 216 16.51 18.67 0.64
C ASP A 216 16.31 20.05 -0.03
N MET A 217 16.80 21.10 0.63
CA MET A 217 16.72 22.49 0.17
C MET A 217 17.52 22.76 -1.12
N ALA A 218 18.42 21.85 -1.52
CA ALA A 218 19.08 21.90 -2.81
C ALA A 218 18.14 21.55 -3.97
N THR A 219 16.95 21.03 -3.69
CA THR A 219 15.89 20.81 -4.69
C THR A 219 14.89 21.96 -4.67
N GLU A 220 14.69 22.61 -5.81
CA GLU A 220 13.66 23.62 -6.04
C GLU A 220 12.48 23.00 -6.79
N TRP A 221 11.25 23.21 -6.30
CA TRP A 221 10.03 22.67 -6.89
C TRP A 221 9.29 23.71 -7.72
N LYS A 222 8.97 23.38 -8.97
CA LYS A 222 8.18 24.24 -9.88
C LYS A 222 7.05 23.45 -10.53
N PRO A 223 5.84 24.03 -10.65
CA PRO A 223 4.75 23.39 -11.38
C PRO A 223 5.13 23.29 -12.87
N ILE A 224 4.77 22.18 -13.52
CA ILE A 224 5.02 22.01 -14.97
C ILE A 224 3.92 22.62 -15.85
N SER A 225 2.80 23.00 -15.25
CA SER A 225 1.65 23.61 -15.93
C SER A 225 0.86 24.50 -14.97
N ASP A 226 -0.03 25.33 -15.52
CA ASP A 226 -0.92 26.21 -14.76
C ASP A 226 -1.91 25.46 -13.87
N ALA A 227 -2.18 24.18 -14.17
CA ALA A 227 -2.99 23.31 -13.34
C ALA A 227 -2.36 23.05 -11.96
N LYS A 228 -1.03 23.16 -11.83
CA LYS A 228 -0.30 22.96 -10.55
C LYS A 228 -0.62 21.63 -9.86
N ASP A 229 -0.82 20.60 -10.66
CA ASP A 229 -1.09 19.22 -10.22
C ASP A 229 0.18 18.36 -10.22
N VAL A 230 1.14 18.70 -11.10
CA VAL A 230 2.43 18.03 -11.24
C VAL A 230 3.56 19.06 -11.16
N PHE A 231 4.65 18.67 -10.52
CA PHE A 231 5.80 19.51 -10.22
C PHE A 231 7.09 18.79 -10.58
N GLU A 232 8.07 19.57 -11.03
CA GLU A 232 9.45 19.14 -11.19
C GLU A 232 10.29 19.66 -10.03
N GLY A 233 11.02 18.73 -9.40
CA GLY A 233 12.08 19.04 -8.45
C GLY A 233 13.40 19.13 -9.20
N ARG A 234 13.97 20.32 -9.29
CA ARG A 234 15.23 20.59 -10.00
C ARG A 234 16.34 20.91 -9.01
N ASP A 235 17.56 20.47 -9.31
CA ASP A 235 18.74 20.91 -8.57
C ASP A 235 18.88 22.43 -8.66
N ARG A 236 18.98 23.11 -7.52
CA ARG A 236 18.95 24.59 -7.44
C ARG A 236 20.16 25.24 -8.10
N LYS A 237 21.29 24.54 -8.21
CA LYS A 237 22.53 25.08 -8.81
C LYS A 237 22.59 24.85 -10.31
N THR A 238 22.21 23.66 -10.75
CA THR A 238 22.37 23.22 -12.15
C THR A 238 21.10 23.31 -12.97
N GLY A 239 19.93 23.39 -12.33
CA GLY A 239 18.62 23.34 -12.98
C GLY A 239 18.21 21.96 -13.50
N ALA A 240 19.04 20.93 -13.29
CA ALA A 240 18.77 19.57 -13.75
C ALA A 240 17.57 18.97 -13.01
N VAL A 241 16.67 18.30 -13.75
CA VAL A 241 15.51 17.61 -13.16
C VAL A 241 16.00 16.42 -12.34
N LYS A 242 15.68 16.40 -11.04
CA LYS A 242 15.96 15.28 -10.13
C LYS A 242 14.74 14.39 -9.97
N TRP A 243 13.57 15.00 -9.77
CA TRP A 243 12.35 14.31 -9.37
C TRP A 243 11.11 14.93 -10.02
N THR A 244 10.02 14.16 -10.07
CA THR A 244 8.68 14.69 -10.33
C THR A 244 7.76 14.31 -9.18
N ALA A 245 6.73 15.10 -8.95
CA ALA A 245 5.84 14.97 -7.79
C ALA A 245 4.45 15.49 -8.11
N THR A 246 3.44 15.02 -7.37
CA THR A 246 2.11 15.62 -7.34
C THR A 246 1.90 16.46 -6.09
N ARG A 247 0.74 17.11 -5.98
CA ARG A 247 0.32 17.81 -4.76
C ARG A 247 0.32 16.91 -3.52
N VAL A 248 -0.06 15.64 -3.70
CA VAL A 248 -0.09 14.61 -2.63
C VAL A 248 1.30 14.37 -2.05
N ASP A 249 2.34 14.50 -2.87
CA ASP A 249 3.73 14.34 -2.42
C ASP A 249 4.23 15.60 -1.72
N LEU A 250 4.00 16.77 -2.34
CA LEU A 250 4.57 18.04 -1.87
C LEU A 250 3.85 18.65 -0.67
N ILE A 251 2.63 18.22 -0.36
CA ILE A 251 1.90 18.70 0.82
C ILE A 251 2.70 18.42 2.12
N PHE A 252 3.45 17.32 2.16
CA PHE A 252 4.33 16.96 3.29
C PHE A 252 5.57 17.86 3.43
N GLY A 253 5.90 18.66 2.43
CA GLY A 253 6.94 19.69 2.50
C GLY A 253 6.40 21.11 2.71
N SER A 254 5.08 21.29 2.65
CA SER A 254 4.40 22.58 2.55
C SER A 254 3.49 22.89 3.75
N ASN A 255 2.57 21.97 4.09
CA ASN A 255 1.73 22.14 5.27
C ASN A 255 2.60 22.09 6.54
N SER A 256 2.50 23.09 7.40
CA SER A 256 3.40 23.24 8.56
C SER A 256 3.38 22.05 9.52
N GLN A 257 2.22 21.43 9.74
CA GLN A 257 2.09 20.25 10.61
C GLN A 257 2.65 18.99 9.94
N LEU A 258 2.29 18.74 8.67
CA LEU A 258 2.81 17.58 7.95
C LEU A 258 4.32 17.68 7.70
N ARG A 259 4.84 18.88 7.51
CA ARG A 259 6.27 19.15 7.41
C ARG A 259 7.00 18.80 8.70
N ALA A 260 6.46 19.19 9.86
CA ALA A 260 7.05 18.81 11.15
C ALA A 260 7.11 17.29 11.32
N LEU A 261 6.09 16.55 10.84
CA LEU A 261 6.12 15.08 10.83
C LEU A 261 7.15 14.52 9.84
N ALA A 262 7.27 15.11 8.65
CA ALA A 262 8.27 14.72 7.66
C ALA A 262 9.70 14.94 8.18
N GLU A 263 9.96 16.03 8.92
CA GLU A 263 11.26 16.33 9.53
C GLU A 263 11.68 15.27 10.55
N VAL A 264 10.72 14.75 11.34
CA VAL A 264 10.99 13.62 12.25
C VAL A 264 11.47 12.40 11.46
N TYR A 265 10.81 12.04 10.36
CA TYR A 265 11.20 10.86 9.58
C TYR A 265 12.41 11.09 8.68
N ALA A 266 12.73 12.33 8.30
CA ALA A 266 13.94 12.67 7.53
C ALA A 266 15.22 12.74 8.39
N SER A 267 15.08 12.75 9.72
CA SER A 267 16.23 12.81 10.63
C SER A 267 17.15 11.61 10.46
N ALA A 268 18.46 11.82 10.67
CA ALA A 268 19.49 10.82 10.39
C ALA A 268 19.39 9.55 11.25
N ASP A 269 18.76 9.65 12.43
CA ASP A 269 18.50 8.56 13.37
C ASP A 269 17.12 7.91 13.18
N ALA A 270 16.31 8.40 12.23
CA ALA A 270 14.91 8.02 12.12
C ALA A 270 14.65 6.75 11.31
N GLN A 271 15.65 6.18 10.63
CA GLN A 271 15.45 5.04 9.72
C GLN A 271 14.80 3.82 10.41
N GLN A 272 15.27 3.42 11.60
CA GLN A 272 14.66 2.32 12.35
C GLN A 272 13.24 2.66 12.82
N LYS A 273 13.02 3.91 13.27
CA LYS A 273 11.69 4.41 13.67
C LYS A 273 10.73 4.40 12.49
N PHE A 274 11.16 4.83 11.31
CA PHE A 274 10.39 4.84 10.09
C PHE A 274 9.93 3.43 9.71
N VAL A 275 10.85 2.45 9.67
CA VAL A 275 10.50 1.06 9.35
C VAL A 275 9.48 0.50 10.35
N ARG A 276 9.69 0.70 11.66
CA ARG A 276 8.76 0.24 12.68
C ARG A 276 7.38 0.90 12.53
N ASP A 277 7.34 2.22 12.39
CA ASP A 277 6.07 2.95 12.33
C ASP A 277 5.32 2.66 11.01
N PHE A 278 6.05 2.43 9.89
CA PHE A 278 5.47 1.97 8.63
C PHE A 278 4.84 0.59 8.78
N THR A 279 5.57 -0.38 9.35
CA THR A 279 5.05 -1.75 9.54
C THR A 279 3.85 -1.77 10.48
N ALA A 280 3.82 -0.93 11.51
CA ALA A 280 2.66 -0.76 12.39
C ALA A 280 1.45 -0.20 11.64
N ALA A 281 1.62 0.88 10.88
CA ALA A 281 0.54 1.49 10.09
C ALA A 281 0.03 0.55 8.98
N TRP A 282 0.93 -0.19 8.32
CA TRP A 282 0.60 -1.24 7.37
C TRP A 282 -0.26 -2.33 8.03
N THR A 283 0.19 -2.87 9.17
CA THR A 283 -0.53 -3.90 9.94
C THR A 283 -1.92 -3.43 10.34
N LYS A 284 -2.05 -2.16 10.76
CA LYS A 284 -3.35 -1.55 11.07
C LYS A 284 -4.28 -1.60 9.86
N VAL A 285 -3.86 -1.09 8.70
CA VAL A 285 -4.70 -1.06 7.49
C VAL A 285 -5.12 -2.48 7.07
N MET A 286 -4.20 -3.43 7.11
CA MET A 286 -4.49 -4.82 6.73
C MET A 286 -5.55 -5.48 7.63
N ASN A 287 -5.75 -4.98 8.86
CA ASN A 287 -6.66 -5.56 9.85
C ASN A 287 -7.92 -4.71 10.14
N LEU A 288 -8.18 -3.64 9.37
CA LEU A 288 -9.32 -2.74 9.63
C LEU A 288 -10.69 -3.43 9.60
N ASP A 289 -10.84 -4.53 8.86
CA ASP A 289 -12.07 -5.31 8.75
C ASP A 289 -12.08 -6.60 9.58
N ARG A 290 -11.06 -6.81 10.43
CA ARG A 290 -10.90 -8.00 11.27
C ARG A 290 -11.68 -7.92 12.58
N PHE A 291 -12.98 -7.63 12.46
CA PHE A 291 -13.88 -7.58 13.60
C PHE A 291 -14.05 -8.93 14.29
N ASP A 292 -13.76 -10.03 13.59
CA ASP A 292 -13.72 -11.38 14.15
C ASP A 292 -12.67 -11.53 15.26
N LEU A 293 -11.59 -10.74 15.23
CA LEU A 293 -10.52 -10.76 16.23
C LEU A 293 -10.79 -9.86 17.45
N ALA A 294 -11.74 -8.93 17.34
CA ALA A 294 -12.03 -7.98 18.42
C ALA A 294 -12.77 -8.62 19.61
N TRP A 295 -13.32 -9.83 19.42
CA TRP A 295 -14.14 -10.55 20.39
C TRP A 295 -13.64 -11.98 20.64
N SER A 296 -12.44 -12.32 20.16
CA SER A 296 -11.79 -13.64 20.30
C SER A 296 -10.69 -13.59 21.35
#